data_AF-A0A7V5LH31-F1
#
_entry.id   AF-A0A7V5LH31-F1
#
_cell.length_a   1.000
_cell.length_b   1.000
_cell.length_c   1.000
_cell.angle_alpha   90.00
_cell.angle_beta   90.00
_cell.angle_gamma   90.00
#
_symmetry.space_group_name_H-M   'P 1'
#
loop_
_entity.id
_entity.type
_entity.pdbx_description
1 polymer ?
#
loop_
_entity_poly.entity_id
_entity_poly.type
_entity_poly.pdbx_seq_one_letter_code
_entity_poly.pdbx_strand_id
1 'polypeptide(L)' 'KEVSITLSADSKGLEILIEDDGPSFDPTALLPIDAEKIHKNLKKGGLGLFLISKVMDKIYYFPKDNTNIRNRLILFKNFV' A
#
# COMPACT_ATOMS: atom_id res chain seq x y z
N LYS A 1 7.76 -9.25 -14.34
CA LYS A 1 7.60 -8.26 -13.26
C LYS A 1 7.63 -9.03 -11.97
N GLU A 2 8.58 -8.70 -11.13
CA GLU A 2 8.79 -9.37 -9.85
C GLU A 2 8.13 -8.54 -8.75
N VAL A 3 7.38 -9.20 -7.89
CA VAL A 3 6.81 -8.60 -6.68
C VAL A 3 7.39 -9.35 -5.51
N SER A 4 8.01 -8.64 -4.57
CA SER A 4 8.45 -9.22 -3.30
C SER A 4 7.62 -8.66 -2.16
N ILE A 5 7.35 -9.51 -1.19
CA ILE A 5 6.64 -9.15 0.03
C ILE A 5 7.49 -9.61 1.20
N THR A 6 7.84 -8.67 2.08
CA THR A 6 8.52 -8.95 3.34
C THR A 6 7.56 -8.62 4.48
N LEU A 7 7.41 -9.56 5.41
CA LEU A 7 6.62 -9.38 6.61
C LEU A 7 7.56 -9.41 7.81
N SER A 8 7.43 -8.42 8.68
CA SER A 8 8.09 -8.41 9.98
C SER A 8 7.04 -8.08 11.04
N ALA A 9 7.12 -8.78 12.17
CA ALA A 9 6.22 -8.55 13.29
C ALA A 9 7.01 -8.60 14.59
N ASP A 10 6.66 -7.73 15.51
CA ASP A 10 7.20 -7.68 16.86
C ASP A 10 6.08 -7.42 17.88
N SER A 11 6.46 -7.14 19.13
CA SER A 11 5.50 -6.81 20.19
C SER A 11 4.66 -5.55 19.95
N LYS A 12 5.06 -4.67 19.01
CA LYS A 12 4.40 -3.39 18.72
C LYS A 12 3.45 -3.51 17.53
N GLY A 13 3.74 -4.39 16.57
CA GLY A 13 2.87 -4.54 15.41
C GLY A 13 3.42 -5.39 14.29
N LEU A 14 2.71 -5.32 13.15
CA LEU A 14 3.02 -5.93 11.87
C LEU A 14 3.42 -4.84 10.87
N GLU A 15 4.56 -5.03 10.23
CA GLU A 15 5.00 -4.29 9.05
C GLU A 15 4.96 -5.21 7.83
N ILE A 16 4.40 -4.71 6.74
CA ILE A 16 4.41 -5.35 5.42
C ILE A 16 5.09 -4.41 4.45
N LEU A 17 6.22 -4.83 3.89
CA LEU A 17 6.90 -4.17 2.78
C LEU A 17 6.57 -4.91 1.48
N ILE A 18 5.95 -4.21 0.53
CA ILE A 18 5.68 -4.71 -0.82
C ILE A 18 6.56 -3.93 -1.79
N GLU A 19 7.29 -4.64 -2.64
CA GLU A 19 8.15 -4.01 -3.64
C GLU A 19 7.91 -4.58 -5.04
N ASP A 20 7.96 -3.73 -6.06
CA ASP A 20 7.80 -4.11 -7.46
C ASP A 20 8.63 -3.23 -8.41
N ASP A 21 8.81 -3.70 -9.65
CA ASP A 21 9.55 -3.03 -10.73
C ASP A 21 8.63 -2.34 -11.77
N GLY A 22 7.32 -2.30 -11.52
CA GLY A 22 6.31 -1.71 -12.39
C GLY A 22 6.35 -0.18 -12.48
N PRO A 23 5.45 0.43 -13.29
CA PRO A 23 5.23 1.86 -13.27
C PRO A 23 4.84 2.34 -11.88
N SER A 24 5.45 3.43 -11.42
CA SER A 24 5.11 4.03 -10.13
C SER A 24 3.68 4.55 -10.13
N PHE A 25 3.03 4.36 -9.00
CA PHE A 25 1.66 4.79 -8.73
C PHE A 25 1.60 5.06 -7.23
N ASP A 26 1.34 6.31 -6.85
CA ASP A 26 1.22 6.67 -5.44
C ASP A 26 -0.17 6.32 -4.91
N PRO A 27 -0.32 5.25 -4.09
CA PRO A 27 -1.60 4.86 -3.54
C PRO A 27 -2.08 5.82 -2.44
N THR A 28 -1.18 6.59 -1.83
CA THR A 28 -1.48 7.48 -0.70
C THR A 28 -2.15 8.77 -1.13
N ALA A 29 -1.85 9.26 -2.34
CA ALA A 29 -2.49 10.42 -2.94
C ALA A 29 -4.01 10.27 -3.14
N LEU A 30 -4.51 9.03 -3.07
CA LEU A 30 -5.94 8.71 -3.21
C LEU A 30 -6.64 8.48 -1.86
N LEU A 31 -5.92 8.58 -0.74
CA LEU A 31 -6.46 8.41 0.61
C LEU A 31 -6.89 9.76 1.22
N PRO A 32 -7.94 9.79 2.08
CA PRO A 32 -8.79 8.68 2.46
C PRO A 32 -9.78 8.33 1.36
N ILE A 33 -10.02 7.03 1.22
CA ILE A 33 -10.93 6.51 0.20
C ILE A 33 -12.36 6.47 0.72
N ASP A 34 -13.25 7.14 0.01
CA ASP A 34 -14.70 7.02 0.19
C ASP A 34 -15.20 5.71 -0.44
N ALA A 35 -15.69 4.80 0.41
CA ALA A 35 -16.19 3.48 0.02
C ALA A 35 -17.35 3.56 -0.98
N GLU A 36 -18.26 4.53 -0.80
CA GLU A 36 -19.43 4.73 -1.66
C GLU A 36 -19.01 5.19 -3.05
N LYS A 37 -18.00 6.08 -3.09
CA LYS A 37 -17.42 6.60 -4.33
C LYS A 37 -16.63 5.54 -5.08
N ILE A 38 -16.03 4.58 -4.37
CA ILE A 38 -15.34 3.42 -4.94
C ILE A 38 -16.32 2.43 -5.58
N HIS A 39 -17.42 2.12 -4.90
CA HIS A 39 -18.39 1.14 -5.40
C HIS A 39 -19.06 1.61 -6.70
N LYS A 40 -19.29 2.92 -6.84
CA LYS A 40 -19.93 3.51 -8.03
C LYS A 40 -18.98 3.70 -9.23
N ASN A 41 -17.68 3.95 -9.00
CA ASN A 41 -16.77 4.42 -10.06
C ASN A 41 -15.71 3.42 -10.53
N LEU A 42 -15.48 2.29 -9.84
CA LEU A 42 -14.38 1.40 -10.20
C LEU A 42 -14.81 0.25 -11.11
N LYS A 43 -14.69 0.48 -12.43
CA LYS A 43 -14.72 -0.56 -13.45
C LYS A 43 -13.47 -1.47 -13.45
N LYS A 44 -12.41 -1.16 -12.67
CA LYS A 44 -11.26 -2.02 -12.31
C LYS A 44 -10.29 -1.25 -11.40
N GLY A 45 -9.85 -1.84 -10.28
CA GLY A 45 -8.73 -1.35 -9.47
C GLY A 45 -9.07 -0.30 -8.39
N GLY A 46 -9.27 -0.73 -7.15
CA GLY A 46 -9.34 0.17 -5.98
C GLY A 46 -9.90 -0.46 -4.70
N LEU A 47 -10.43 -1.68 -4.79
CA LEU A 47 -10.74 -2.51 -3.61
C LEU A 47 -9.49 -2.77 -2.75
N GLY A 48 -8.31 -2.94 -3.38
CA GLY A 48 -7.06 -3.10 -2.64
C GLY A 48 -6.71 -1.85 -1.82
N LEU A 49 -6.87 -0.66 -2.41
CA LEU A 49 -6.64 0.61 -1.70
C LEU A 49 -7.65 0.81 -0.57
N PHE A 50 -8.93 0.49 -0.81
CA PHE A 50 -9.94 0.50 0.24
C PHE A 50 -9.57 -0.43 1.39
N LEU A 51 -9.17 -1.67 1.09
CA LEU A 51 -8.80 -2.65 2.09
C LEU A 51 -7.64 -2.16 2.96
N ILE A 52 -6.52 -1.74 2.35
CA ILE A 52 -5.36 -1.27 3.13
C ILE A 52 -5.70 -0.01 3.94
N SER A 53 -6.57 0.87 3.42
CA SER A 53 -7.02 2.07 4.14
C SER A 53 -7.88 1.77 5.37
N LYS A 54 -8.52 0.60 5.41
CA LYS A 54 -9.37 0.17 6.54
C LYS A 54 -8.62 -0.70 7.54
N VAL A 55 -7.68 -1.50 7.07
CA VAL A 55 -6.98 -2.48 7.90
C VAL A 55 -5.75 -1.87 8.56
N MET A 56 -4.98 -1.07 7.82
CA MET A 56 -3.68 -0.57 8.26
C MET A 56 -3.81 0.78 8.97
N ASP A 57 -2.94 1.04 9.93
CA ASP A 57 -2.94 2.29 10.68
C ASP A 57 -2.04 3.35 10.02
N LYS A 58 -0.95 2.92 9.37
CA LYS A 58 -0.05 3.80 8.61
C LYS A 58 0.33 3.15 7.28
N ILE A 59 0.45 4.00 6.27
CA ILE A 59 0.78 3.63 4.90
C ILE A 59 1.84 4.61 4.41
N TYR A 60 2.96 4.10 3.90
CA TYR A 60 4.02 4.89 3.29
C TYR A 60 4.30 4.36 1.89
N TYR A 61 4.48 5.26 0.93
CA TYR A 61 4.87 4.89 -0.42
C TYR A 61 6.14 5.64 -0.84
N PHE A 62 7.07 4.90 -1.42
CA PHE A 62 8.28 5.44 -2.02
C PHE A 62 8.33 4.96 -3.48
N PRO A 63 8.11 5.85 -4.47
CA PRO A 63 8.24 5.48 -5.87
C PRO A 63 9.68 5.13 -6.19
N LYS A 64 9.89 4.31 -7.23
CA LYS A 64 11.24 4.10 -7.77
C LYS A 64 11.81 5.40 -8.34
N ASP A 65 13.11 5.57 -8.21
CA ASP A 65 13.88 6.69 -8.72
C ASP A 65 15.29 6.23 -9.19
N ASN A 66 16.20 7.17 -9.39
CA ASN A 66 17.56 6.87 -9.86
C ASN A 66 18.43 6.13 -8.83
N THR A 67 18.03 6.15 -7.55
CA THR A 67 18.76 5.54 -6.42
C THR A 67 18.13 4.24 -5.95
N ASN A 68 16.81 4.09 -6.14
CA ASN A 68 16.09 2.86 -5.85
C ASN A 68 15.23 2.45 -7.06
N ILE A 69 15.57 1.33 -7.68
CA ILE A 69 14.90 0.86 -8.89
C ILE A 69 13.52 0.22 -8.65
N ARG A 70 13.08 0.12 -7.39
CA ARG A 70 11.82 -0.53 -7.00
C ARG A 70 10.86 0.44 -6.33
N ASN A 71 9.58 0.29 -6.64
CA ASN A 71 8.52 0.91 -5.85
C ASN A 71 8.47 0.21 -4.49
N ARG A 72 8.21 0.94 -3.41
CA ARG A 72 8.06 0.38 -2.07
C ARG A 72 6.80 0.90 -1.40
N LEU A 73 5.92 -0.02 -1.03
CA LEU A 73 4.73 0.24 -0.23
C LEU A 73 4.93 -0.38 1.15
N ILE A 74 4.96 0.44 2.19
CA ILE A 74 5.09 0.01 3.58
C ILE A 74 3.75 0.19 4.28
N LEU A 75 3.24 -0.89 4.84
CA LEU A 75 1.98 -0.94 5.56
C LEU A 75 2.24 -1.33 7.02
N PHE A 76 1.79 -0.51 7.97
CA PHE A 76 1.91 -0.80 9.40
C PHE A 76 0.57 -1.00 10.08
N LYS A 77 0.48 -2.05 10.90
CA LYS A 77 -0.64 -2.32 11.81
C LYS A 77 -0.11 -2.51 13.23
N ASN A 78 -0.54 -1.67 14.16
CA ASN A 78 -0.19 -1.83 15.56
C ASN A 78 -1.01 -2.98 16.17
N PHE A 79 -0.38 -3.77 17.03
CA PHE A 79 -1.11 -4.72 17.87
C PHE A 79 -1.65 -3.94 19.07
N VAL A 80 -2.98 -3.87 19.16
CA VAL A 80 -3.71 -3.25 20.27
C VAL A 80 -3.94 -4.28 21.35
#